data_AF-A0A2H6H3M3-F1
#
_entry.id   AF-A0A2H6H3M3-F1
#
_cell.length_a   1.000
_cell.length_b   1.000
_cell.length_c   1.000
_cell.angle_alpha   90.00
_cell.angle_beta   90.00
_cell.angle_gamma   90.00
#
_symmetry.space_group_name_H-M   'P 1'
#
loop_
_entity.id
_entity.type
_entity.pdbx_description
1 polymer ?
#
loop_
_entity_poly.entity_id
_entity_poly.type
_entity_poly.pdbx_seq_one_letter_code
_entity_poly.pdbx_strand_id
1 'polypeptide(L)'
;MERSAIEGLQAALFSLAVAIFIDGVLEAAAMARGGVMSLTGRWDLLGAWDVVKTLLITAALLVTAKRCRSRVFTVLALLFLIIGIEDQVALHAPLGHFLARVLRIDAWSNLWDVSGSHKIGEFLVLGLFGTLAFLLTWARKRPPLRTLRRARGVLTILLVVLFIFAGVIDLINSIYGGPVWEFIEETGERISLSLSLAYAVGLVSIKEWWSML
;
A
#
# COMPACT_ATOMS: atom_id res chain seq x y z
N MET A 1 4.75 29.22 9.52
CA MET A 1 3.60 28.37 9.19
C MET A 1 3.42 28.23 7.69
N GLU A 2 3.35 29.33 6.93
CA GLU A 2 3.07 29.25 5.49
C GLU A 2 4.26 28.73 4.66
N ARG A 3 5.49 29.22 4.93
CA ARG A 3 6.69 28.79 4.20
C ARG A 3 7.02 27.30 4.34
N SER A 4 6.93 26.73 5.55
CA SER A 4 7.27 25.30 5.73
C SER A 4 6.15 24.37 5.26
N ALA A 5 4.89 24.83 5.23
CA ALA A 5 3.82 24.13 4.51
C ALA A 5 4.07 24.09 2.99
N ILE A 6 4.55 25.20 2.40
CA ILE A 6 4.92 25.26 0.98
C ILE A 6 6.08 24.32 0.67
N GLU A 7 7.13 24.31 1.49
CA GLU A 7 8.27 23.39 1.32
C GLU A 7 7.84 21.92 1.40
N GLY A 8 6.97 21.57 2.35
CA GLY A 8 6.39 20.23 2.45
C GLY A 8 5.58 19.84 1.23
N LEU A 9 4.76 20.76 0.69
CA LEU A 9 3.99 20.53 -0.53
C LEU A 9 4.90 20.36 -1.75
N GLN A 10 5.93 21.19 -1.89
CA GLN A 10 6.90 21.08 -2.98
C GLN A 10 7.63 19.73 -2.95
N ALA A 11 8.07 19.28 -1.78
CA ALA A 11 8.70 17.97 -1.62
C ALA A 11 7.74 16.83 -1.99
N ALA A 12 6.48 16.91 -1.54
CA ALA A 12 5.45 15.93 -1.90
C ALA A 12 5.23 15.87 -3.42
N LEU A 13 4.98 17.02 -4.06
CA LEU A 13 4.72 17.09 -5.50
C LEU A 13 5.93 16.63 -6.32
N PHE A 14 7.14 17.00 -5.92
CA PHE A 14 8.36 16.55 -6.57
C PHE A 14 8.52 15.04 -6.48
N SER A 15 8.39 14.47 -5.27
CA SER A 15 8.49 13.02 -5.08
C SER A 15 7.38 12.25 -5.80
N LEU A 16 6.16 12.80 -5.88
CA LEU A 16 5.07 12.23 -6.67
C LEU A 16 5.41 12.21 -8.16
N ALA A 17 5.88 13.34 -8.70
CA ALA A 17 6.24 13.46 -10.11
C ALA A 17 7.35 12.47 -10.49
N VAL A 18 8.38 12.35 -9.65
CA VAL A 18 9.47 11.37 -9.83
C VAL A 18 8.92 9.94 -9.77
N ALA A 19 8.09 9.62 -8.77
CA ALA A 19 7.58 8.27 -8.60
C ALA A 19 6.69 7.84 -9.77
N ILE A 20 5.75 8.69 -10.18
CA ILE A 20 4.85 8.43 -11.32
C ILE A 20 5.64 8.33 -12.64
N PHE A 21 6.67 9.16 -12.82
CA PHE A 21 7.54 9.05 -13.99
C PHE A 21 8.24 7.68 -14.05
N ILE A 22 8.82 7.24 -12.94
CA ILE A 22 9.48 5.92 -12.86
C ILE A 22 8.47 4.80 -13.07
N ASP A 23 7.30 4.85 -12.41
CA ASP A 23 6.20 3.89 -12.58
C ASP A 23 5.85 3.76 -14.06
N GLY A 24 5.53 4.87 -14.73
CA GLY A 24 5.13 4.86 -16.14
C GLY A 24 6.21 4.34 -17.10
N VAL A 25 7.49 4.66 -16.85
CA VAL A 25 8.60 4.13 -17.65
C VAL A 25 8.74 2.61 -17.47
N LEU A 26 8.67 2.12 -16.23
CA LEU A 26 8.80 0.71 -15.93
C LEU A 26 7.60 -0.10 -16.42
N GLU A 27 6.38 0.40 -16.26
CA GLU A 27 5.14 -0.22 -16.76
C GLU A 27 5.16 -0.31 -18.28
N ALA A 28 5.53 0.78 -18.98
CA ALA A 28 5.66 0.76 -20.44
C ALA A 28 6.72 -0.25 -20.90
N ALA A 29 7.86 -0.34 -20.20
CA ALA A 29 8.91 -1.30 -20.51
C ALA A 29 8.53 -2.75 -20.20
N ALA A 30 7.71 -3.02 -19.19
CA ALA A 30 7.13 -4.33 -18.92
C ALA A 30 6.14 -4.70 -20.03
N MET A 31 5.16 -3.84 -20.30
CA MET A 31 4.17 -4.04 -21.36
C MET A 31 4.80 -4.27 -22.74
N ALA A 32 5.87 -3.56 -23.08
CA ALA A 32 6.59 -3.76 -24.34
C ALA A 32 7.28 -5.13 -24.44
N ARG A 33 7.64 -5.76 -23.31
CA ARG A 33 8.32 -7.06 -23.26
C ARG A 33 7.35 -8.25 -23.22
N GLY A 34 6.25 -8.13 -22.49
CA GLY A 34 5.35 -9.28 -22.23
C GLY A 34 3.86 -8.95 -22.20
N GLY A 35 3.46 -7.74 -22.61
CA GLY A 35 2.07 -7.29 -22.50
C GLY A 35 1.65 -7.06 -21.05
N VAL A 36 0.34 -6.98 -20.81
CA VAL A 36 -0.22 -6.66 -19.48
C VAL A 36 0.13 -7.71 -18.42
N MET A 37 0.22 -8.99 -18.81
CA MET A 37 0.57 -10.10 -17.92
C MET A 37 1.98 -9.99 -17.30
N SER A 38 2.82 -9.08 -17.81
CA SER A 38 4.15 -8.83 -17.27
C SER A 38 4.20 -7.77 -16.18
N LEU A 39 3.06 -7.15 -15.82
CA LEU A 39 2.97 -6.18 -14.74
C LEU A 39 2.99 -6.83 -13.35
N THR A 40 2.58 -8.10 -13.25
CA THR A 40 2.48 -8.88 -12.00
C THR A 40 3.81 -9.49 -11.55
N GLY A 41 4.92 -9.11 -12.19
CA GLY A 41 6.23 -9.75 -12.02
C GLY A 41 6.84 -9.53 -10.64
N ARG A 42 6.68 -10.49 -9.72
CA ARG A 42 7.41 -10.47 -8.45
C ARG A 42 8.92 -10.49 -8.70
N TRP A 43 9.66 -9.67 -7.96
CA TRP A 43 11.12 -9.53 -8.07
C TRP A 43 11.63 -9.04 -9.43
N ASP A 44 10.75 -8.53 -10.29
CA ASP A 44 11.15 -7.81 -11.48
C ASP A 44 11.50 -6.34 -11.14
N LEU A 45 11.72 -5.51 -12.17
CA LEU A 45 12.06 -4.09 -11.94
C LEU A 45 10.90 -3.29 -11.32
N LEU A 46 9.64 -3.63 -11.62
CA LEU A 46 8.47 -2.99 -11.02
C LEU A 46 8.35 -3.38 -9.55
N GLY A 47 8.40 -4.68 -9.24
CA GLY A 47 8.38 -5.17 -7.86
C GLY A 47 9.54 -4.62 -7.03
N ALA A 48 10.76 -4.57 -7.58
CA ALA A 48 11.91 -3.96 -6.91
C ALA A 48 11.68 -2.45 -6.64
N TRP A 49 11.05 -1.73 -7.56
CA TRP A 49 10.69 -0.34 -7.36
C TRP A 49 9.60 -0.16 -6.29
N ASP A 50 8.61 -1.04 -6.23
CA ASP A 50 7.58 -1.06 -5.17
C ASP A 50 8.19 -1.29 -3.78
N VAL A 51 9.22 -2.15 -3.68
CA VAL A 51 10.03 -2.30 -2.46
C VAL A 51 10.75 -1.00 -2.10
N VAL A 52 11.40 -0.35 -3.07
CA VAL A 52 12.10 0.92 -2.81
C VAL A 52 11.13 1.99 -2.32
N LYS A 53 9.96 2.15 -2.96
CA LYS A 53 8.90 3.07 -2.50
C LYS A 53 8.49 2.74 -1.06
N THR A 54 8.26 1.47 -0.75
CA THR A 54 7.92 1.03 0.60
C THR A 54 8.99 1.39 1.63
N LEU A 55 10.27 1.11 1.34
CA LEU A 55 11.39 1.45 2.24
C LEU A 55 11.48 2.96 2.48
N LEU A 56 11.28 3.76 1.44
CA LEU A 56 11.28 5.22 1.53
C LEU A 56 10.10 5.76 2.35
N ILE A 57 8.89 5.20 2.16
CA ILE A 57 7.71 5.50 2.99
C ILE A 57 8.02 5.20 4.46
N THR A 58 8.50 3.99 4.75
CA THR A 58 8.84 3.56 6.11
C THR A 58 9.87 4.48 6.74
N ALA A 59 10.95 4.81 6.03
CA ALA A 59 11.97 5.73 6.52
C ALA A 59 11.40 7.11 6.83
N ALA A 60 10.62 7.70 5.91
CA ALA A 60 10.00 9.00 6.11
C ALA A 60 9.02 9.02 7.30
N LEU A 61 8.23 7.96 7.47
CA LEU A 61 7.30 7.81 8.58
C LEU A 61 8.01 7.56 9.92
N LEU A 62 9.12 6.81 9.96
CA LEU A 62 9.92 6.64 11.18
C LEU A 62 10.59 7.93 11.61
N VAL A 63 11.12 8.71 10.67
CA VAL A 63 11.68 10.04 10.95
C VAL A 63 10.58 10.97 11.47
N THR A 64 9.41 10.97 10.84
CA THR A 64 8.21 11.68 11.30
C THR A 64 7.82 11.26 12.73
N ALA A 65 7.79 9.95 13.01
CA ALA A 65 7.47 9.40 14.32
C ALA A 65 8.45 9.88 15.39
N LYS A 66 9.76 9.87 15.09
CA LYS A 66 10.82 10.32 15.98
C LYS A 66 10.67 11.81 16.29
N ARG A 67 10.48 12.66 15.27
CA ARG A 67 10.35 14.12 15.43
C ARG A 67 9.10 14.51 16.20
N CYS A 68 7.96 13.89 15.89
CA CYS A 68 6.69 14.20 16.54
C CYS A 68 6.42 13.38 17.81
N ARG A 69 7.36 12.52 18.25
CA ARG A 69 7.19 11.56 19.35
C ARG A 69 5.88 10.77 19.28
N SER A 70 5.47 10.38 18.07
CA SER A 70 4.14 9.80 17.82
C SER A 70 4.23 8.34 17.41
N ARG A 71 3.77 7.47 18.30
CA ARG A 71 3.73 6.00 18.09
C ARG A 71 2.83 5.60 16.92
N VAL A 72 1.85 6.43 16.55
CA VAL A 72 0.97 6.16 15.39
C VAL A 72 1.79 6.06 14.11
N PHE A 73 2.74 6.98 13.91
CA PHE A 73 3.57 6.95 12.69
C PHE A 73 4.59 5.82 12.71
N THR A 74 5.05 5.39 13.89
CA THR A 74 5.84 4.15 14.01
C THR A 74 5.01 2.94 13.55
N VAL A 75 3.77 2.82 14.02
CA VAL A 75 2.87 1.73 13.60
C VAL A 75 2.62 1.79 12.09
N LEU A 76 2.27 2.96 11.55
CA LEU A 76 2.07 3.11 10.10
C LEU A 76 3.33 2.75 9.30
N ALA A 77 4.52 3.16 9.76
CA ALA A 77 5.78 2.82 9.10
C ALA A 77 6.02 1.31 9.04
N LEU A 78 5.74 0.61 10.15
CA LEU A 78 5.85 -0.85 10.23
C LEU A 78 4.78 -1.53 9.36
N LEU A 79 3.56 -0.99 9.30
CA LEU A 79 2.50 -1.55 8.47
C LEU A 79 2.83 -1.44 6.98
N PHE A 80 3.30 -0.28 6.50
CA PHE A 80 3.78 -0.17 5.12
C PHE A 80 4.93 -1.13 4.83
N LEU A 81 5.90 -1.25 5.76
CA LEU A 81 7.02 -2.18 5.59
C LEU A 81 6.53 -3.63 5.49
N ILE A 82 5.64 -4.04 6.38
CA ILE A 82 5.09 -5.39 6.39
C ILE A 82 4.34 -5.64 5.08
N ILE A 83 3.47 -4.72 4.65
CA ILE A 83 2.70 -4.86 3.42
C ILE A 83 3.62 -5.00 2.20
N GLY A 84 4.63 -4.13 2.05
CA GLY A 84 5.53 -4.23 0.89
C GLY A 84 6.45 -5.46 0.93
N ILE A 85 6.80 -6.00 2.10
CA ILE A 85 7.50 -7.29 2.19
C ILE A 85 6.53 -8.44 1.86
N GLU A 86 5.32 -8.38 2.41
CA GLU A 86 4.28 -9.38 2.25
C GLU A 86 3.91 -9.53 0.78
N ASP A 87 3.75 -8.43 0.05
CA ASP A 87 3.48 -8.40 -1.38
C ASP A 87 4.55 -9.15 -2.20
N GLN A 88 5.83 -8.92 -1.91
CA GLN A 88 6.93 -9.58 -2.64
C GLN A 88 7.12 -11.06 -2.30
N VAL A 89 6.83 -11.43 -1.05
CA VAL A 89 6.89 -12.83 -0.59
C VAL A 89 5.59 -13.58 -0.93
N ALA A 90 4.49 -12.83 -1.10
CA ALA A 90 3.11 -13.26 -1.26
C ALA A 90 2.69 -14.30 -0.23
N LEU A 91 2.76 -13.93 1.05
CA LEU A 91 2.36 -14.80 2.15
C LEU A 91 0.84 -14.99 2.19
N HIS A 92 0.06 -14.03 1.68
CA HIS A 92 -1.39 -14.11 1.59
C HIS A 92 -1.86 -15.29 0.74
N ALA A 93 -1.10 -15.71 -0.29
CA ALA A 93 -1.43 -16.85 -1.14
C ALA A 93 -1.44 -18.20 -0.37
N PRO A 94 -0.33 -18.67 0.24
CA PRO A 94 -0.34 -19.92 0.99
C PRO A 94 -1.24 -19.87 2.24
N LEU A 95 -1.34 -18.72 2.90
CA LEU A 95 -2.26 -18.54 4.03
C LEU A 95 -3.72 -18.58 3.58
N GLY A 96 -4.02 -17.97 2.43
CA GLY A 96 -5.35 -17.95 1.81
C GLY A 96 -5.78 -19.35 1.39
N HIS A 97 -4.90 -20.11 0.74
CA HIS A 97 -5.12 -21.51 0.41
C HIS A 97 -5.35 -22.38 1.65
N PHE A 98 -4.60 -22.14 2.73
CA PHE A 98 -4.81 -22.82 4.00
C PHE A 98 -6.19 -22.48 4.58
N LEU A 99 -6.53 -21.19 4.63
CA LEU A 99 -7.80 -20.72 5.17
C LEU A 99 -8.99 -21.23 4.36
N ALA A 100 -8.91 -21.21 3.04
CA ALA A 100 -9.94 -21.73 2.13
C ALA A 100 -10.24 -23.21 2.40
N ARG A 101 -9.20 -24.02 2.60
CA ARG A 101 -9.35 -25.45 2.95
C ARG A 101 -9.95 -25.67 4.33
N VAL A 102 -9.50 -24.92 5.34
CA VAL A 102 -10.00 -25.05 6.72
C VAL A 102 -11.48 -24.65 6.80
N LEU A 103 -11.87 -23.59 6.10
CA LEU A 103 -13.25 -23.10 6.07
C LEU A 103 -14.13 -23.84 5.07
N ARG A 104 -13.56 -24.71 4.22
CA ARG A 104 -14.24 -25.43 3.13
C ARG A 104 -15.05 -24.49 2.23
N ILE A 105 -14.41 -23.40 1.80
CA ILE A 105 -15.06 -22.33 1.01
C ILE A 105 -15.61 -22.87 -0.32
N ASP A 106 -14.95 -23.88 -0.88
CA ASP A 106 -15.40 -24.65 -2.04
C ASP A 106 -16.81 -25.25 -1.86
N ALA A 107 -17.19 -25.59 -0.62
CA ALA A 107 -18.51 -26.12 -0.31
C ALA A 107 -19.59 -25.05 -0.07
N TRP A 108 -19.22 -23.76 -0.01
CA TRP A 108 -20.16 -22.68 0.34
C TRP A 108 -21.04 -22.29 -0.84
N SER A 109 -20.61 -22.54 -2.07
CA SER A 109 -21.36 -22.16 -3.26
C SER A 109 -20.81 -22.88 -4.51
N ASN A 110 -21.72 -23.31 -5.38
CA ASN A 110 -21.38 -23.90 -6.68
C ASN A 110 -20.87 -22.87 -7.72
N LEU A 111 -20.80 -21.59 -7.36
CA LEU A 111 -20.39 -20.50 -8.27
C LEU A 111 -18.87 -20.38 -8.43
N TRP A 112 -18.09 -21.00 -7.56
CA TRP A 112 -16.63 -20.86 -7.54
C TRP A 112 -15.99 -22.23 -7.62
N ASP A 113 -15.01 -22.38 -8.51
CA ASP A 113 -14.16 -23.57 -8.54
C ASP A 113 -13.11 -23.51 -7.41
N VAL A 114 -12.23 -24.51 -7.36
CA VAL A 114 -11.14 -24.56 -6.37
C VAL A 114 -10.28 -23.30 -6.43
N SER A 115 -10.03 -22.75 -7.62
CA SER A 115 -9.26 -21.52 -7.81
C SER A 115 -9.96 -20.30 -7.22
N GLY A 116 -11.26 -20.14 -7.45
CA GLY A 116 -12.06 -19.08 -6.84
C GLY A 116 -12.11 -19.18 -5.31
N SER A 117 -12.18 -20.40 -4.76
CA SER A 117 -12.15 -20.61 -3.31
C SER A 117 -10.83 -20.14 -2.67
N HIS A 118 -9.71 -20.35 -3.37
CA HIS A 118 -8.39 -19.90 -2.94
C HIS A 118 -8.29 -18.38 -2.92
N LYS A 119 -8.81 -17.71 -3.96
CA LYS A 119 -8.84 -16.25 -4.06
C LYS A 119 -9.71 -15.58 -3.00
N ILE A 120 -10.84 -16.18 -2.62
CA ILE A 120 -11.61 -15.74 -1.45
C ILE A 120 -10.77 -15.88 -0.18
N GLY A 121 -10.03 -16.99 -0.03
CA GLY A 121 -9.11 -17.18 1.08
C GLY A 121 -8.03 -16.10 1.16
N GLU A 122 -7.40 -15.76 0.03
CA GLU A 122 -6.42 -14.68 -0.10
C GLU A 122 -7.02 -13.33 0.33
N PHE A 123 -8.21 -13.02 -0.20
CA PHE A 123 -8.96 -11.81 0.17
C PHE A 123 -9.24 -11.74 1.67
N LEU A 124 -9.64 -12.85 2.29
CA LEU A 124 -9.88 -12.90 3.75
C LEU A 124 -8.60 -12.66 4.56
N VAL A 125 -7.46 -13.20 4.13
CA VAL A 125 -6.16 -12.97 4.78
C VAL A 125 -5.74 -11.50 4.64
N LEU A 126 -5.85 -10.93 3.45
CA LEU A 126 -5.60 -9.50 3.23
C LEU A 126 -6.56 -8.63 4.05
N GLY A 127 -7.83 -9.01 4.14
CA GLY A 127 -8.83 -8.35 4.99
C GLY A 127 -8.48 -8.39 6.47
N LEU A 128 -7.92 -9.51 6.97
CA LEU A 128 -7.42 -9.62 8.33
C LEU A 128 -6.19 -8.73 8.55
N PHE A 129 -5.25 -8.67 7.61
CA PHE A 129 -4.12 -7.74 7.68
C PHE A 129 -4.59 -6.29 7.68
N GLY A 130 -5.52 -5.91 6.81
CA GLY A 130 -6.10 -4.58 6.76
C GLY A 130 -6.85 -4.21 8.03
N THR A 131 -7.62 -5.14 8.60
CA THR A 131 -8.33 -4.93 9.88
C THR A 131 -7.34 -4.75 11.02
N LEU A 132 -6.31 -5.59 11.11
CA LEU A 132 -5.28 -5.47 12.15
C LEU A 132 -4.51 -4.15 12.01
N ALA A 133 -4.15 -3.76 10.78
CA ALA A 133 -3.51 -2.48 10.47
C ALA A 133 -4.35 -1.28 10.94
N PHE A 134 -5.65 -1.32 10.64
CA PHE A 134 -6.62 -0.31 11.08
C PHE A 134 -6.69 -0.25 12.60
N LEU A 135 -6.87 -1.38 13.28
CA LEU A 135 -6.95 -1.45 14.75
C LEU A 135 -5.67 -0.94 15.41
N LEU A 136 -4.49 -1.37 14.94
CA LEU A 136 -3.20 -0.95 15.48
C LEU A 136 -2.96 0.56 15.30
N THR A 137 -3.40 1.12 14.17
CA THR A 137 -3.33 2.56 13.92
C THR A 137 -4.32 3.32 14.79
N TRP A 138 -5.55 2.80 14.93
CA TRP A 138 -6.66 3.55 15.51
C TRP A 138 -6.86 3.40 17.01
N ALA A 139 -6.45 2.28 17.61
CA ALA A 139 -6.46 2.04 19.06
C ALA A 139 -5.47 2.93 19.84
N ARG A 140 -4.51 3.55 19.14
CA ARG A 140 -3.52 4.45 19.76
C ARG A 140 -4.11 5.83 20.06
N LYS A 141 -3.63 6.43 21.15
CA LYS A 141 -3.97 7.81 21.55
C LYS A 141 -3.84 8.76 20.36
N ARG A 142 -4.83 9.63 20.18
CA ARG A 142 -4.88 10.60 19.09
C ARG A 142 -3.69 11.55 19.21
N PRO A 143 -2.98 11.86 18.11
CA PRO A 143 -1.95 12.90 18.11
C PRO A 143 -2.50 14.25 18.61
N PRO A 144 -1.73 15.03 19.38
CA PRO A 144 -2.20 16.28 19.98
C PRO A 144 -2.42 17.39 18.93
N LEU A 145 -1.64 17.39 17.86
CA LEU A 145 -1.74 18.38 16.78
C LEU A 145 -2.79 17.98 15.74
N ARG A 146 -3.63 18.93 15.31
CA ARG A 146 -4.66 18.72 14.28
C ARG A 146 -4.07 18.21 12.96
N THR A 147 -2.91 18.72 12.57
CA THR A 147 -2.19 18.30 11.36
C THR A 147 -1.79 16.82 11.42
N LEU A 148 -1.28 16.35 12.56
CA LEU A 148 -0.90 14.94 12.72
C LEU A 148 -2.12 14.02 12.77
N ARG A 149 -3.27 14.49 13.29
CA ARG A 149 -4.55 13.75 13.21
C ARG A 149 -5.03 13.62 11.77
N ARG A 150 -4.93 14.69 10.98
CA ARG A 150 -5.25 14.65 9.54
C ARG A 150 -4.31 13.70 8.79
N ALA A 151 -3.01 13.77 9.07
CA ALA A 151 -2.00 12.89 8.48
C ALA A 151 -2.26 11.41 8.76
N ARG A 152 -2.61 11.05 10.00
CA ARG A 152 -3.07 9.69 10.33
C ARG A 152 -4.28 9.29 9.48
N GLY A 153 -5.26 10.17 9.32
CA GLY A 153 -6.45 9.92 8.49
C GLY A 153 -6.10 9.67 7.02
N VAL A 154 -5.31 10.56 6.42
CA VAL A 154 -4.89 10.44 5.01
C VAL A 154 -4.09 9.15 4.78
N LEU A 155 -3.10 8.84 5.62
CA LEU A 155 -2.33 7.59 5.51
C LEU A 155 -3.19 6.35 5.71
N THR A 156 -4.21 6.41 6.58
CA THR A 156 -5.17 5.30 6.72
C THR A 156 -5.99 5.13 5.45
N ILE A 157 -6.47 6.22 4.85
CA ILE A 157 -7.23 6.18 3.60
C ILE A 157 -6.37 5.59 2.49
N LEU A 158 -5.11 6.01 2.36
CA LEU A 158 -4.19 5.48 1.35
C LEU A 158 -3.93 3.97 1.55
N LEU A 159 -3.76 3.51 2.79
CA LEU A 159 -3.70 2.08 3.09
C LEU A 159 -4.98 1.35 2.67
N VAL A 160 -6.16 1.91 2.98
CA VAL A 160 -7.44 1.31 2.57
C VAL A 160 -7.54 1.23 1.05
N VAL A 161 -7.15 2.28 0.33
CA VAL A 161 -7.13 2.28 -1.15
C VAL A 161 -6.19 1.20 -1.67
N LEU A 162 -5.00 1.04 -1.09
CA LEU A 162 -4.07 -0.04 -1.44
C LEU A 162 -4.72 -1.42 -1.24
N PHE A 163 -5.37 -1.67 -0.10
CA PHE A 163 -6.11 -2.92 0.15
C PHE A 163 -7.29 -3.14 -0.81
N ILE A 164 -7.94 -2.08 -1.29
CA ILE A 164 -9.00 -2.22 -2.28
C ILE A 164 -8.43 -2.76 -3.59
N PHE A 165 -7.30 -2.24 -4.08
CA PHE A 165 -6.68 -2.77 -5.29
C PHE A 165 -6.16 -4.20 -5.08
N ALA A 166 -5.30 -4.42 -4.07
CA ALA A 166 -4.68 -5.71 -3.80
C ALA A 166 -5.64 -6.83 -3.37
N GLY A 167 -6.83 -6.48 -2.87
CA GLY A 167 -7.80 -7.46 -2.40
C GLY A 167 -9.07 -7.50 -3.24
N VAL A 168 -9.76 -6.36 -3.36
CA VAL A 168 -11.07 -6.32 -4.01
C VAL A 168 -10.92 -6.40 -5.53
N ILE A 169 -9.99 -5.65 -6.12
CA ILE A 169 -9.79 -5.67 -7.56
C ILE A 169 -9.14 -6.99 -8.01
N ASP A 170 -8.17 -7.54 -7.27
CA ASP A 170 -7.65 -8.91 -7.53
C ASP A 170 -8.78 -9.95 -7.50
N LEU A 171 -9.68 -9.88 -6.50
CA LEU A 171 -10.82 -10.80 -6.44
C LEU A 171 -11.75 -10.64 -7.66
N ILE A 172 -12.05 -9.40 -8.08
CA ILE A 172 -12.83 -9.14 -9.29
C ILE A 172 -12.11 -9.69 -10.52
N ASN A 173 -10.81 -9.45 -10.65
CA ASN A 173 -9.97 -9.97 -11.73
C ASN A 173 -10.02 -11.50 -11.78
N SER A 174 -9.98 -12.17 -10.62
CA SER A 174 -10.07 -13.63 -10.56
C SER A 174 -11.42 -14.21 -11.03
N ILE A 175 -12.51 -13.44 -10.90
CA ILE A 175 -13.86 -13.87 -11.28
C ILE A 175 -14.13 -13.59 -12.76
N TYR A 176 -13.83 -12.37 -13.22
CA TYR A 176 -14.17 -11.92 -14.56
C TYR A 176 -13.05 -12.17 -15.57
N GLY A 177 -11.81 -12.26 -15.10
CA GLY A 177 -10.61 -12.39 -15.91
C GLY A 177 -10.34 -11.19 -16.80
N GLY A 178 -9.14 -11.18 -17.37
CA GLY A 178 -8.78 -10.32 -18.50
C GLY A 178 -7.87 -9.15 -18.15
N PRO A 179 -7.15 -8.65 -19.17
CA PRO A 179 -6.05 -7.72 -18.98
C PRO A 179 -6.48 -6.35 -18.43
N VAL A 180 -7.76 -5.97 -18.56
CA VAL A 180 -8.23 -4.69 -18.05
C VAL A 180 -8.23 -4.67 -16.52
N TRP A 181 -8.68 -5.74 -15.88
CA TRP A 181 -8.74 -5.81 -14.42
C TRP A 181 -7.36 -5.92 -13.80
N GLU A 182 -6.50 -6.77 -14.37
CA GLU A 182 -5.09 -6.85 -13.99
C GLU A 182 -4.38 -5.50 -14.15
N PHE A 183 -4.61 -4.78 -15.24
CA PHE A 183 -4.04 -3.43 -15.40
C PHE A 183 -4.55 -2.45 -14.32
N ILE A 184 -5.85 -2.46 -14.02
CA ILE A 184 -6.44 -1.57 -13.01
C ILE A 184 -5.91 -1.88 -11.61
N GLU A 185 -5.80 -3.16 -11.27
CA GLU A 185 -5.22 -3.66 -10.02
C GLU A 185 -3.78 -3.14 -9.85
N GLU A 186 -2.91 -3.56 -10.77
CA GLU A 186 -1.48 -3.30 -10.77
C GLU A 186 -1.16 -1.79 -10.79
N THR A 187 -1.82 -1.03 -11.65
CA THR A 187 -1.62 0.42 -11.73
C THR A 187 -2.18 1.13 -10.50
N GLY A 188 -3.32 0.68 -9.98
CA GLY A 188 -3.97 1.25 -8.82
C GLY A 188 -3.16 1.11 -7.54
N GLU A 189 -2.54 -0.05 -7.33
CA GLU A 189 -1.61 -0.27 -6.22
C GLU A 189 -0.40 0.63 -6.30
N ARG A 190 0.24 0.72 -7.48
CA ARG A 190 1.43 1.55 -7.69
C ARG A 190 1.15 3.02 -7.49
N ILE A 191 0.04 3.53 -8.03
CA ILE A 191 -0.40 4.91 -7.79
C ILE A 191 -0.63 5.14 -6.29
N SER A 192 -1.25 4.19 -5.59
CA SER A 192 -1.52 4.30 -4.15
C SER A 192 -0.24 4.33 -3.31
N LEU A 193 0.76 3.52 -3.68
CA LEU A 193 2.11 3.55 -3.09
C LEU A 193 2.82 4.87 -3.39
N SER A 194 2.77 5.35 -4.63
CA SER A 194 3.39 6.61 -5.05
C SER A 194 2.78 7.83 -4.35
N LEU A 195 1.46 7.86 -4.16
CA LEU A 195 0.77 8.86 -3.34
C LEU A 195 1.16 8.77 -1.85
N SER A 196 1.30 7.55 -1.33
CA SER A 196 1.76 7.33 0.06
C SER A 196 3.18 7.81 0.28
N LEU A 197 4.08 7.53 -0.66
CA LEU A 197 5.45 8.03 -0.67
C LEU A 197 5.46 9.56 -0.68
N ALA A 198 4.74 10.16 -1.63
CA ALA A 198 4.67 11.60 -1.76
C ALA A 198 4.16 12.27 -0.49
N TYR A 199 3.11 11.71 0.11
CA TYR A 199 2.56 12.24 1.34
C TYR A 199 3.52 12.10 2.52
N ALA A 200 4.19 10.95 2.67
CA ALA A 200 5.17 10.71 3.73
C ALA A 200 6.40 11.63 3.61
N VAL A 201 6.92 11.82 2.39
CA VAL A 201 8.02 12.75 2.10
C VAL A 201 7.61 14.21 2.35
N GLY A 202 6.39 14.58 1.95
CA GLY A 202 5.85 15.90 2.24
C GLY A 202 5.77 16.18 3.73
N LEU A 203 5.24 15.22 4.50
CA LEU A 203 5.14 15.30 5.96
C LEU A 203 6.51 15.48 6.63
N VAL A 204 7.49 14.66 6.25
CA VAL A 204 8.83 14.72 6.87
C VAL A 204 9.58 16.00 6.48
N SER A 205 9.19 16.68 5.41
CA SER A 205 9.84 17.92 4.95
C SER A 205 9.33 19.18 5.65
N ILE A 206 8.27 19.08 6.46
CA ILE A 206 7.74 20.22 7.23
C ILE A 206 8.72 20.61 8.36
N LYS A 207 9.43 21.72 8.17
CA LYS A 207 10.48 22.21 9.10
C LYS A 207 9.95 22.65 10.46
N GLU A 208 8.69 23.04 10.56
CA GLU A 208 8.10 23.48 11.84
C GLU A 208 8.03 22.39 12.90
N TRP A 209 8.15 21.12 12.50
CA TRP A 209 8.20 20.02 13.47
C TRP A 209 9.49 20.01 14.27
N TRP A 210 10.55 20.64 13.74
CA TRP A 210 11.87 20.67 14.37
C TRP A 210 11.96 21.70 15.49
N SER A 211 11.15 22.76 15.44
CA SER A 211 11.13 23.81 16.47
C SER A 211 10.21 23.49 17.65
N MET A 212 9.54 22.33 17.64
CA MET A 212 8.70 21.84 18.74
C MET A 212 9.44 20.84 19.67
N LEU A 213 10.73 20.62 19.42
CA LEU A 213 11.65 19.84 20.25
C LEU A 213 12.42 20.74 21.19
#